data_AF-A0A1Z7YST6-F1
#
_entry.id   AF-A0A1Z7YST6-F1
#
_cell.length_a   1.000
_cell.length_b   1.000
_cell.length_c   1.000
_cell.angle_alpha   90.00
_cell.angle_beta   90.00
_cell.angle_gamma   90.00
#
_symmetry.space_group_name_H-M   'P 1'
#
loop_
_entity.id
_entity.type
_entity.pdbx_description
1 polymer ?
#
loop_
_entity_poly.entity_id
_entity_poly.type
_entity_poly.pdbx_seq_one_letter_code
_entity_poly.pdbx_strand_id
1 'polypeptide(L)'
;MSRVANLDYIKGIGCFVMVPGHTLVLNVDDKASYYIYVLLHFFTCLFFTASGVTTLFQADRRPISYLLAYFFILFFVGLTFTSIWHPQWLFDFRLEIVQIIMLGCISLLLMYRVFKDRWGMYFFASMAIFLVKLSHDTWFPEWTGGNILFPHADYIPSHLREDGDPLVTVGFPLFPWLFLFPLGVFCYFGKLKWNYLIAGSCIVAAFFMYHQYGIDDFYDKWDMSIEHFLVVTLITSVTFIIVRSVPFERLPLRKVATLYGQSSLTFLYMHLIVLNLIGVALTLVASKETPYIQYIWYVLSYIGVYFAMKWITGVRTSTWMKKESAWIILLAVVFAMPLITLYNENLKVIVSISGLLIGIFMAHNYKSIKDFPSLQKLLNTNR
;
A
#
# COMPACT_ATOMS: atom_id res chain seq x y z
N MET A 1 4.94 7.10 -24.44
CA MET A 1 3.80 7.40 -23.55
C MET A 1 3.27 6.17 -22.80
N SER A 2 3.13 4.99 -23.43
CA SER A 2 2.53 3.78 -22.80
C SER A 2 3.21 3.27 -21.51
N ARG A 3 4.53 3.40 -21.39
CA ARG A 3 5.31 2.83 -20.27
C ARG A 3 4.95 3.40 -18.89
N VAL A 4 4.66 4.69 -18.78
CA VAL A 4 4.23 5.32 -17.53
C VAL A 4 2.76 5.01 -17.25
N ALA A 5 1.94 5.00 -18.30
CA ALA A 5 0.52 4.63 -18.21
C ALA A 5 0.32 3.19 -17.71
N ASN A 6 1.22 2.27 -18.08
CA ASN A 6 1.21 0.90 -17.55
C ASN A 6 1.45 0.85 -16.03
N LEU A 7 2.32 1.72 -15.48
CA LEU A 7 2.56 1.76 -14.03
C LEU A 7 1.38 2.37 -13.27
N ASP A 8 0.80 3.44 -13.82
CA ASP A 8 -0.45 4.00 -13.29
C ASP A 8 -1.58 2.97 -13.34
N TYR A 9 -1.65 2.17 -14.41
CA TYR A 9 -2.61 1.08 -14.51
C TYR A 9 -2.41 0.03 -13.42
N ILE A 10 -1.19 -0.44 -13.18
CA ILE A 10 -0.90 -1.44 -12.12
C ILE A 10 -1.32 -0.91 -10.74
N LYS A 11 -0.91 0.33 -10.39
CA LYS A 11 -1.37 0.99 -9.16
C LYS A 11 -2.88 1.10 -9.10
N GLY A 12 -3.49 1.48 -10.22
CA GLY A 12 -4.93 1.60 -10.38
C GLY A 12 -5.71 0.32 -10.17
N ILE A 13 -5.18 -0.81 -10.64
CA ILE A 13 -5.76 -2.12 -10.40
C ILE A 13 -5.67 -2.46 -8.91
N GLY A 14 -4.54 -2.18 -8.26
CA GLY A 14 -4.41 -2.26 -6.81
C GLY A 14 -5.44 -1.38 -6.07
N CYS A 15 -5.67 -0.12 -6.52
CA CYS A 15 -6.70 0.75 -5.95
C CYS A 15 -8.07 0.08 -6.08
N PHE A 16 -8.38 -0.37 -7.30
CA PHE A 16 -9.68 -0.92 -7.65
C PHE A 16 -10.03 -2.11 -6.75
N VAL A 17 -9.14 -3.08 -6.62
CA VAL A 17 -9.34 -4.27 -5.78
C VAL A 17 -9.31 -3.99 -4.27
N MET A 18 -8.72 -2.89 -3.81
CA MET A 18 -8.82 -2.48 -2.40
C MET A 18 -10.26 -2.13 -1.98
N VAL A 19 -11.12 -1.68 -2.90
CA VAL A 19 -12.50 -1.30 -2.58
C VAL A 19 -13.28 -2.46 -1.94
N PRO A 20 -13.44 -3.63 -2.58
CA PRO A 20 -14.05 -4.79 -1.94
C PRO A 20 -13.14 -5.48 -0.92
N GLY A 21 -11.83 -5.20 -0.91
CA GLY A 21 -10.93 -5.71 0.11
C GLY A 21 -11.15 -5.08 1.50
N HIS A 22 -11.92 -4.00 1.58
CA HIS A 22 -12.22 -3.25 2.82
C HIS A 22 -13.73 -3.19 3.12
N THR A 23 -14.55 -3.97 2.42
CA THR A 23 -15.95 -4.20 2.74
C THR A 23 -16.10 -5.42 3.65
N LEU A 24 -17.14 -5.45 4.50
CA LEU A 24 -17.37 -6.58 5.40
C LEU A 24 -17.76 -7.84 4.62
N VAL A 25 -17.23 -8.99 5.04
CA VAL A 25 -17.75 -10.31 4.65
C VAL A 25 -18.89 -10.65 5.60
N LEU A 26 -20.12 -10.60 5.10
CA LEU A 26 -21.33 -10.77 5.91
C LEU A 26 -21.63 -12.25 6.22
N ASN A 27 -21.17 -13.15 5.35
CA ASN A 27 -21.31 -14.59 5.53
C ASN A 27 -20.02 -15.32 5.11
N VAL A 28 -19.33 -15.93 6.07
CA VAL A 28 -18.09 -16.69 5.85
C VAL A 28 -18.36 -18.03 5.16
N ASP A 29 -19.57 -18.57 5.30
CA ASP A 29 -19.99 -19.81 4.63
C ASP A 29 -20.22 -19.62 3.12
N ASP A 30 -20.39 -18.37 2.66
CA ASP A 30 -20.34 -18.05 1.24
C ASP A 30 -18.90 -18.11 0.74
N LYS A 31 -18.50 -19.31 0.31
CA LYS A 31 -17.18 -19.59 -0.24
C LYS A 31 -16.78 -18.61 -1.36
N ALA A 32 -17.74 -18.14 -2.18
CA ALA A 32 -17.42 -17.20 -3.25
C ALA A 32 -16.98 -15.83 -2.69
N SER A 33 -17.76 -15.27 -1.76
CA SER A 33 -17.42 -14.05 -1.03
C SER A 33 -16.10 -14.18 -0.28
N TYR A 34 -15.88 -15.32 0.38
CA TYR A 34 -14.63 -15.63 1.05
C TYR A 34 -13.45 -15.59 0.09
N TYR A 35 -13.46 -16.39 -0.98
CA TYR A 35 -12.35 -16.42 -1.96
C TYR A 35 -12.11 -15.09 -2.65
N ILE A 36 -13.17 -14.32 -2.96
CA ILE A 36 -13.03 -12.96 -3.47
C ILE A 36 -12.27 -12.12 -2.44
N TYR A 37 -12.71 -12.10 -1.18
CA TYR A 37 -12.02 -11.39 -0.11
C TYR A 37 -10.54 -11.78 -0.02
N VAL A 38 -10.23 -13.08 -0.03
CA VAL A 38 -8.85 -13.60 -0.02
C VAL A 38 -8.03 -13.07 -1.18
N LEU A 39 -8.53 -13.21 -2.41
CA LEU A 39 -7.81 -12.80 -3.61
C LEU A 39 -7.46 -11.32 -3.58
N LEU A 40 -8.38 -10.47 -3.14
CA LEU A 40 -8.21 -9.02 -3.13
C LEU A 40 -7.09 -8.56 -2.18
N HIS A 41 -6.82 -9.31 -1.11
CA HIS A 41 -5.79 -8.98 -0.13
C HIS A 41 -4.38 -8.99 -0.72
N PHE A 42 -4.10 -9.88 -1.66
CA PHE A 42 -2.78 -10.01 -2.28
C PHE A 42 -2.45 -8.85 -3.23
N PHE A 43 -3.44 -8.19 -3.83
CA PHE A 43 -3.19 -7.18 -4.86
C PHE A 43 -2.66 -5.85 -4.30
N THR A 44 -2.70 -5.64 -2.99
CA THR A 44 -2.03 -4.50 -2.34
C THR A 44 -0.53 -4.46 -2.69
N CYS A 45 0.08 -5.61 -2.97
CA CYS A 45 1.47 -5.72 -3.40
C CYS A 45 1.81 -4.94 -4.69
N LEU A 46 0.81 -4.73 -5.55
CA LEU A 46 0.96 -4.03 -6.81
C LEU A 46 1.31 -2.54 -6.60
N PHE A 47 0.94 -1.95 -5.46
CA PHE A 47 1.35 -0.60 -5.10
C PHE A 47 2.84 -0.49 -4.85
N PHE A 48 3.37 -1.38 -4.03
CA PHE A 48 4.77 -1.34 -3.61
C PHE A 48 5.67 -1.58 -4.83
N THR A 49 5.34 -2.59 -5.65
CA THR A 49 6.08 -2.92 -6.87
C THR A 49 6.04 -1.78 -7.90
N ALA A 50 4.86 -1.25 -8.23
CA ALA A 50 4.74 -0.18 -9.21
C ALA A 50 5.33 1.16 -8.71
N SER A 51 5.24 1.43 -7.40
CA SER A 51 5.89 2.60 -6.79
C SER A 51 7.40 2.50 -6.88
N GLY A 52 7.96 1.30 -6.65
CA GLY A 52 9.38 1.06 -6.81
C GLY A 52 9.89 1.33 -8.22
N VAL A 53 9.20 0.81 -9.26
CA VAL A 53 9.56 1.12 -10.65
C VAL A 53 9.45 2.61 -10.96
N THR A 54 8.39 3.26 -10.46
CA THR A 54 8.19 4.71 -10.65
C THR A 54 9.35 5.51 -10.06
N THR A 55 9.86 5.11 -8.89
CA THR A 55 10.97 5.77 -8.21
C THR A 55 12.25 5.76 -9.04
N LEU A 56 12.59 4.66 -9.71
CA LEU A 56 13.76 4.62 -10.60
C LEU A 56 13.60 5.57 -11.79
N PHE A 57 12.42 5.61 -12.42
CA PHE A 57 12.15 6.59 -13.48
C PHE A 57 12.28 8.04 -13.02
N GLN A 58 11.99 8.33 -11.74
CA GLN A 58 12.23 9.66 -11.19
C GLN A 58 13.71 9.90 -10.89
N ALA A 59 14.43 8.89 -10.39
CA ALA A 59 15.87 8.96 -10.10
C ALA A 59 16.71 9.24 -11.35
N ASP A 60 16.28 8.74 -12.52
CA ASP A 60 16.93 9.05 -13.80
C ASP A 60 16.78 10.51 -14.23
N ARG A 61 15.78 11.23 -13.69
CA ARG A 61 15.39 12.57 -14.16
C ARG A 61 15.61 13.68 -13.14
N ARG A 62 15.84 13.33 -11.88
CA ARG A 62 15.91 14.27 -10.76
C ARG A 62 17.02 13.87 -9.80
N PRO A 63 17.72 14.84 -9.20
CA PRO A 63 18.71 14.56 -8.16
C PRO A 63 18.15 13.70 -7.02
N ILE A 64 18.95 12.76 -6.53
CA ILE A 64 18.54 11.86 -5.45
C ILE A 64 18.22 12.65 -4.17
N SER A 65 18.98 13.71 -3.85
CA SER A 65 18.72 14.56 -2.69
C SER A 65 17.33 15.18 -2.71
N TYR A 66 16.88 15.65 -3.87
CA TYR A 66 15.53 16.17 -4.07
C TYR A 66 14.48 15.07 -3.84
N LEU A 67 14.68 13.87 -4.37
CA LEU A 67 13.72 12.77 -4.22
C LEU A 67 13.64 12.27 -2.78
N LEU A 68 14.78 12.21 -2.07
CA LEU A 68 14.83 11.87 -0.66
C LEU A 68 14.01 12.86 0.16
N ALA A 69 14.24 14.17 -0.01
CA ALA A 69 13.48 15.20 0.68
C ALA A 69 11.98 15.14 0.34
N TYR A 70 11.64 14.92 -0.93
CA TYR A 70 10.26 14.76 -1.38
C TYR A 70 9.55 13.57 -0.72
N PHE A 71 10.17 12.39 -0.71
CA PHE A 71 9.60 11.19 -0.07
C PHE A 71 9.56 11.31 1.45
N PHE A 72 10.51 12.01 2.06
CA PHE A 72 10.52 12.28 3.49
C PHE A 72 9.35 13.19 3.92
N ILE A 73 9.02 14.21 3.13
CA ILE A 73 7.82 15.03 3.39
C ILE A 73 6.56 14.15 3.30
N LEU A 74 6.44 13.34 2.26
CA LEU A 74 5.31 12.42 2.09
C LEU A 74 5.23 11.34 3.18
N PHE A 75 6.35 10.94 3.76
CA PHE A 75 6.37 10.01 4.89
C PHE A 75 5.59 10.61 6.06
N PHE A 76 5.82 11.89 6.37
CA PHE A 76 5.07 12.58 7.42
C PHE A 76 3.62 12.85 7.05
N VAL A 77 3.28 13.02 5.77
CA VAL A 77 1.87 13.03 5.34
C VAL A 77 1.19 11.72 5.72
N GLY A 78 1.92 10.60 5.65
CA GLY A 78 1.44 9.29 6.09
C GLY A 78 0.96 9.24 7.54
N LEU A 79 1.43 10.13 8.42
CA LEU A 79 0.94 10.21 9.80
C LEU A 79 -0.54 10.54 9.88
N THR A 80 -1.09 11.25 8.87
CA THR A 80 -2.54 11.46 8.80
C THR A 80 -3.29 10.15 8.58
N PHE A 81 -2.72 9.20 7.84
CA PHE A 81 -3.27 7.85 7.68
C PHE A 81 -3.10 7.02 8.95
N THR A 82 -1.95 7.13 9.63
CA THR A 82 -1.75 6.51 10.94
C THR A 82 -2.75 7.01 11.97
N SER A 83 -3.09 8.31 12.00
CA SER A 83 -4.14 8.83 12.89
C SER A 83 -5.52 8.23 12.65
N ILE A 84 -5.80 7.68 11.46
CA ILE A 84 -7.09 7.03 11.17
C ILE A 84 -7.19 5.71 11.93
N TRP A 85 -6.16 4.87 11.81
CA TRP A 85 -6.14 3.49 12.33
C TRP A 85 -5.58 3.37 13.75
N HIS A 86 -4.64 4.25 14.09
CA HIS A 86 -3.91 4.29 15.35
C HIS A 86 -3.92 5.71 15.94
N PRO A 87 -5.05 6.23 16.43
CA PRO A 87 -5.15 7.61 16.92
C PRO A 87 -4.13 8.01 18.00
N GLN A 88 -3.57 7.02 18.70
CA GLN A 88 -2.59 7.16 19.78
C GLN A 88 -1.14 6.87 19.34
N TRP A 89 -0.85 6.95 18.04
CA TRP A 89 0.43 6.53 17.43
C TRP A 89 1.69 7.23 17.98
N LEU A 90 1.55 8.31 18.74
CA LEU A 90 2.70 8.94 19.41
C LEU A 90 3.28 8.06 20.53
N PHE A 91 2.47 7.17 21.10
CA PHE A 91 2.85 6.28 22.20
C PHE A 91 3.05 4.83 21.76
N ASP A 92 2.36 4.41 20.70
CA ASP A 92 2.51 3.10 20.06
C ASP A 92 2.58 3.31 18.54
N PHE A 93 3.78 3.62 18.05
CA PHE A 93 3.98 3.96 16.65
C PHE A 93 4.01 2.71 15.78
N ARG A 94 3.15 2.69 14.77
CA ARG A 94 3.09 1.63 13.75
C ARG A 94 3.21 2.25 12.37
N LEU A 95 4.00 1.63 11.51
CA LEU A 95 4.10 2.06 10.12
C LEU A 95 2.79 1.77 9.40
N GLU A 96 2.29 2.76 8.67
CA GLU A 96 1.14 2.58 7.80
C GLU A 96 1.54 2.57 6.32
N ILE A 97 0.60 2.16 5.47
CA ILE A 97 0.82 1.93 4.03
C ILE A 97 1.56 3.09 3.34
N VAL A 98 1.29 4.35 3.69
CA VAL A 98 1.97 5.51 3.08
C VAL A 98 3.45 5.55 3.48
N GLN A 99 3.75 5.37 4.76
CA GLN A 99 5.10 5.38 5.29
C GLN A 99 5.94 4.25 4.71
N ILE A 100 5.41 3.03 4.64
CA ILE A 100 6.13 1.90 4.05
C ILE A 100 6.40 2.12 2.55
N ILE A 101 5.48 2.76 1.80
CA ILE A 101 5.75 3.19 0.41
C ILE A 101 6.92 4.17 0.37
N MET A 102 6.95 5.16 1.26
CA MET A 102 8.02 6.16 1.25
C MET A 102 9.37 5.56 1.65
N LEU A 103 9.41 4.72 2.69
CA LEU A 103 10.62 4.02 3.13
C LEU A 103 11.13 3.05 2.05
N GLY A 104 10.24 2.33 1.36
CA GLY A 104 10.62 1.48 0.24
C GLY A 104 11.16 2.26 -0.96
N CYS A 105 10.58 3.41 -1.28
CA CYS A 105 11.10 4.32 -2.29
C CYS A 105 12.48 4.88 -1.90
N ILE A 106 12.68 5.29 -0.64
CA ILE A 106 13.97 5.76 -0.12
C ILE A 106 15.02 4.65 -0.20
N SER A 107 14.68 3.43 0.24
CA SER A 107 15.56 2.26 0.16
C SER A 107 15.98 1.97 -1.28
N LEU A 108 15.05 2.05 -2.22
CA LEU A 108 15.36 1.91 -3.65
C LEU A 108 16.27 3.03 -4.18
N LEU A 109 16.13 4.27 -3.73
CA LEU A 109 17.06 5.34 -4.12
C LEU A 109 18.48 5.06 -3.64
N LEU A 110 18.64 4.48 -2.45
CA LEU A 110 19.93 4.06 -1.94
C LEU A 110 20.49 2.89 -2.77
N MET A 111 19.67 1.88 -3.08
CA MET A 111 20.06 0.78 -3.96
C MET A 111 20.43 1.26 -5.36
N TYR A 112 19.68 2.20 -5.93
CA TYR A 112 19.91 2.74 -7.27
C TYR A 112 21.31 3.37 -7.41
N ARG A 113 21.87 3.94 -6.35
CA ARG A 113 23.26 4.46 -6.36
C ARG A 113 24.29 3.38 -6.66
N VAL A 114 24.03 2.13 -6.27
CA VAL A 114 24.95 1.00 -6.38
C VAL A 114 24.58 0.07 -7.55
N PHE A 115 23.28 -0.15 -7.77
CA PHE A 115 22.74 -1.13 -8.72
C PHE A 115 22.34 -0.53 -10.08
N LYS A 116 22.76 0.71 -10.37
CA LYS A 116 22.40 1.40 -11.62
C LYS A 116 22.63 0.49 -12.84
N ASP A 117 21.61 0.40 -13.70
CA ASP A 117 21.54 -0.44 -14.91
C ASP A 117 21.62 -1.98 -14.70
N ARG A 118 21.80 -2.45 -13.46
CA ARG A 118 21.92 -3.87 -13.11
C ARG A 118 20.60 -4.40 -12.55
N TRP A 119 19.58 -4.52 -13.40
CA TRP A 119 18.24 -4.98 -13.01
C TRP A 119 18.24 -6.33 -12.25
N GLY A 120 19.17 -7.23 -12.53
CA GLY A 120 19.32 -8.51 -11.81
C GLY A 120 19.67 -8.36 -10.33
N MET A 121 20.41 -7.31 -9.94
CA MET A 121 20.76 -7.05 -8.53
C MET A 121 19.51 -6.76 -7.68
N TYR A 122 18.47 -6.19 -8.29
CA TYR A 122 17.21 -5.95 -7.58
C TYR A 122 16.46 -7.25 -7.26
N PHE A 123 16.59 -8.29 -8.06
CA PHE A 123 16.06 -9.61 -7.69
C PHE A 123 16.80 -10.18 -6.48
N PHE A 124 18.13 -10.17 -6.50
CA PHE A 124 18.92 -10.63 -5.36
C PHE A 124 18.65 -9.82 -4.09
N ALA A 125 18.48 -8.49 -4.21
CA ALA A 125 18.10 -7.65 -3.10
C ALA A 125 16.70 -7.98 -2.55
N SER A 126 15.73 -8.23 -3.44
CA SER A 126 14.39 -8.67 -3.05
C SER A 126 14.44 -9.99 -2.27
N MET A 127 15.16 -11.00 -2.78
CA MET A 127 15.31 -12.28 -2.11
C MET A 127 16.06 -12.14 -0.79
N ALA A 128 17.13 -11.34 -0.73
CA ALA A 128 17.87 -11.09 0.50
C ALA A 128 17.01 -10.46 1.60
N ILE A 129 16.13 -9.49 1.26
CA ILE A 129 15.19 -8.90 2.22
C ILE A 129 14.26 -9.97 2.79
N PHE A 130 13.69 -10.82 1.93
CA PHE A 130 12.80 -11.88 2.40
C PHE A 130 13.53 -12.96 3.22
N LEU A 131 14.78 -13.29 2.86
CA LEU A 131 15.60 -14.20 3.66
C LEU A 131 15.94 -13.62 5.04
N VAL A 132 16.12 -12.30 5.16
CA VAL A 132 16.26 -11.65 6.48
C VAL A 132 15.00 -11.84 7.32
N LYS A 133 13.81 -11.72 6.72
CA LYS A 133 12.54 -12.03 7.38
C LYS A 133 12.52 -13.48 7.88
N LEU A 134 12.76 -14.46 7.01
CA LEU A 134 12.76 -15.88 7.42
C LEU A 134 13.80 -16.19 8.51
N SER A 135 14.97 -15.57 8.43
CA SER A 135 16.02 -15.73 9.44
C SER A 135 15.60 -15.14 10.79
N HIS A 136 14.88 -14.01 10.76
CA HIS A 136 14.31 -13.39 11.93
C HIS A 136 13.27 -14.28 12.61
N ASP A 137 12.28 -14.81 11.86
CA ASP A 137 11.26 -15.71 12.42
C ASP A 137 11.88 -16.95 13.09
N THR A 138 12.98 -17.45 12.52
CA THR A 138 13.62 -18.68 12.99
C THR A 138 14.53 -18.44 14.19
N TRP A 139 15.27 -17.34 14.21
CA TRP A 139 16.35 -17.14 15.19
C TRP A 139 16.06 -16.07 16.24
N PHE A 140 15.21 -15.08 15.93
CA PHE A 140 14.94 -13.93 16.79
C PHE A 140 13.45 -13.51 16.80
N PRO A 141 12.47 -14.44 16.91
CA PRO A 141 11.05 -14.13 16.72
C PRO A 141 10.51 -13.05 17.69
N GLU A 142 11.08 -12.94 18.89
CA GLU A 142 10.65 -11.94 19.89
C GLU A 142 11.12 -10.51 19.60
N TRP A 143 12.14 -10.33 18.74
CA TRP A 143 12.72 -9.01 18.50
C TRP A 143 11.98 -8.28 17.37
N THR A 144 11.10 -7.33 17.69
CA THR A 144 10.26 -6.65 16.67
C THR A 144 10.93 -5.46 15.99
N GLY A 145 12.11 -5.04 16.48
CA GLY A 145 12.76 -3.80 16.06
C GLY A 145 11.91 -2.55 16.35
N GLY A 146 11.26 -2.53 17.52
CA GLY A 146 10.39 -1.43 17.95
C GLY A 146 9.07 -1.38 17.19
N ASN A 147 8.57 -2.52 16.71
CA ASN A 147 7.32 -2.68 15.93
C ASN A 147 7.34 -1.96 14.57
N ILE A 148 8.53 -1.54 14.12
CA ILE A 148 8.76 -0.89 12.83
C ILE A 148 9.36 -1.88 11.83
N LEU A 149 10.29 -2.74 12.27
CA LEU A 149 11.05 -3.60 11.37
C LEU A 149 10.33 -4.92 11.07
N PHE A 150 9.76 -5.54 12.11
CA PHE A 150 9.05 -6.82 12.07
C PHE A 150 7.68 -6.68 12.77
N PRO A 151 6.74 -7.63 12.57
CA PRO A 151 5.44 -7.58 13.23
C PRO A 151 5.54 -7.39 14.74
N HIS A 152 4.49 -6.82 15.32
CA HIS A 152 4.39 -6.56 16.76
C HIS A 152 4.43 -7.88 17.56
N ALA A 153 4.99 -7.88 18.78
CA ALA A 153 5.08 -9.09 19.62
C ALA A 153 3.70 -9.65 19.98
N ASP A 154 2.74 -8.77 20.28
CA ASP A 154 1.33 -9.12 20.49
C ASP A 154 0.57 -9.53 19.22
N TYR A 155 1.24 -9.62 18.06
CA TYR A 155 0.59 -10.12 16.86
C TYR A 155 0.48 -11.64 16.93
N ILE A 156 -0.76 -12.12 16.98
CA ILE A 156 -1.07 -13.54 16.83
C ILE A 156 -1.38 -13.79 15.35
N PRO A 157 -0.57 -14.63 14.66
CA PRO A 157 -0.84 -15.05 13.28
C PRO A 157 -2.26 -15.57 13.10
N SER A 158 -2.83 -15.37 11.91
CA SER A 158 -4.24 -15.71 11.66
C SER A 158 -4.57 -17.18 11.93
N HIS A 159 -3.63 -18.08 11.69
CA HIS A 159 -3.80 -19.52 11.88
C HIS A 159 -3.70 -19.96 13.35
N LEU A 160 -3.18 -19.11 14.23
CA LEU A 160 -3.05 -19.36 15.68
C LEU A 160 -4.09 -18.63 16.52
N ARG A 161 -4.94 -17.82 15.89
CA ARG A 161 -5.93 -16.99 16.59
C ARG A 161 -7.11 -17.84 17.06
N GLU A 162 -7.45 -17.71 18.34
CA GLU A 162 -8.63 -18.33 18.95
C GLU A 162 -9.81 -17.34 19.04
N ASP A 163 -11.04 -17.88 19.17
CA ASP A 163 -12.25 -17.08 19.32
C ASP A 163 -12.18 -16.24 20.62
N GLY A 164 -12.13 -14.92 20.48
CA GLY A 164 -12.02 -13.98 21.59
C GLY A 164 -10.68 -13.23 21.67
N ASP A 165 -9.70 -13.64 20.87
CA ASP A 165 -8.43 -12.92 20.77
C ASP A 165 -8.62 -11.49 20.24
N PRO A 166 -7.88 -10.51 20.79
CA PRO A 166 -7.98 -9.13 20.35
C PRO A 166 -7.55 -8.97 18.89
N LEU A 167 -8.37 -8.28 18.11
CA LEU A 167 -8.01 -7.81 16.76
C LEU A 167 -6.97 -6.69 16.88
N VAL A 168 -5.69 -7.07 16.86
CA VAL A 168 -4.57 -6.11 16.84
C VAL A 168 -4.28 -5.69 15.40
N THR A 169 -4.42 -4.40 15.10
CA THR A 169 -3.99 -3.80 13.83
C THR A 169 -2.46 -3.70 13.83
N VAL A 170 -1.77 -4.53 13.06
CA VAL A 170 -0.31 -4.70 13.14
C VAL A 170 0.47 -3.54 12.49
N GLY A 171 -0.17 -2.81 11.58
CA GLY A 171 0.51 -1.92 10.64
C GLY A 171 1.30 -2.69 9.58
N PHE A 172 2.18 -2.02 8.86
CA PHE A 172 3.01 -2.55 7.78
C PHE A 172 4.49 -2.59 8.20
N PRO A 173 4.97 -3.68 8.83
CA PRO A 173 6.37 -3.79 9.22
C PRO A 173 7.31 -3.70 8.01
N LEU A 174 8.52 -3.16 8.20
CA LEU A 174 9.38 -2.80 7.09
C LEU A 174 9.86 -4.01 6.28
N PHE A 175 10.50 -4.98 6.93
CA PHE A 175 11.18 -6.08 6.22
C PHE A 175 10.21 -6.99 5.43
N PRO A 176 9.06 -7.42 5.98
CA PRO A 176 8.11 -8.25 5.26
C PRO A 176 7.61 -7.62 3.95
N TRP A 177 7.51 -6.29 3.87
CA TRP A 177 6.93 -5.60 2.73
C TRP A 177 7.99 -5.00 1.77
N LEU A 178 9.21 -4.75 2.26
CA LEU A 178 10.25 -4.05 1.50
C LEU A 178 10.72 -4.80 0.25
N PHE A 179 10.63 -6.13 0.23
CA PHE A 179 11.09 -6.95 -0.92
C PHE A 179 10.35 -6.63 -2.23
N LEU A 180 9.12 -6.12 -2.13
CA LEU A 180 8.25 -5.84 -3.28
C LEU A 180 8.76 -4.70 -4.16
N PHE A 181 9.44 -3.73 -3.57
CA PHE A 181 9.97 -2.57 -4.27
C PHE A 181 11.05 -2.96 -5.29
N PRO A 182 12.15 -3.64 -4.90
CA PRO A 182 13.13 -4.13 -5.85
C PRO A 182 12.59 -5.28 -6.72
N LEU A 183 11.64 -6.10 -6.26
CA LEU A 183 10.98 -7.09 -7.12
C LEU A 183 10.29 -6.43 -8.31
N GLY A 184 9.53 -5.35 -8.08
CA GLY A 184 8.87 -4.60 -9.16
C GLY A 184 9.86 -4.08 -10.20
N VAL A 185 11.00 -3.54 -9.75
CA VAL A 185 12.10 -3.09 -10.62
C VAL A 185 12.61 -4.22 -11.49
N PHE A 186 12.92 -5.38 -10.90
CA PHE A 186 13.36 -6.56 -11.65
C PHE A 186 12.32 -6.98 -12.69
N CYS A 187 11.06 -7.14 -12.28
CA CYS A 187 9.98 -7.61 -13.16
C CYS A 187 9.71 -6.65 -14.33
N TYR A 188 9.95 -5.36 -14.13
CA TYR A 188 9.76 -4.35 -15.16
C TYR A 188 10.92 -4.27 -16.16
N PHE A 189 12.16 -4.14 -15.67
CA PHE A 189 13.34 -3.92 -16.51
C PHE A 189 13.98 -5.22 -17.02
N GLY A 190 13.79 -6.34 -16.31
CA GLY A 190 14.29 -7.65 -16.72
C GLY A 190 13.66 -8.17 -18.00
N LYS A 191 14.24 -9.21 -18.59
CA LYS A 191 13.64 -9.90 -19.74
C LYS A 191 12.36 -10.63 -19.31
N LEU A 192 11.32 -10.60 -20.15
CA LEU A 192 10.01 -11.19 -19.85
C LEU A 192 10.09 -12.68 -19.46
N LYS A 193 11.02 -13.44 -20.06
CA LYS A 193 11.28 -14.84 -19.74
C LYS A 193 11.57 -15.09 -18.26
N TRP A 194 12.17 -14.13 -17.56
CA TRP A 194 12.46 -14.26 -16.13
C TRP A 194 11.19 -14.13 -15.29
N ASN A 195 10.22 -13.31 -15.70
CA ASN A 195 8.93 -13.26 -15.02
C ASN A 195 8.18 -14.57 -15.20
N TYR A 196 8.24 -15.20 -16.39
CA TYR A 196 7.66 -16.53 -16.61
C TYR A 196 8.34 -17.58 -15.73
N LEU A 197 9.67 -17.55 -15.63
CA LEU A 197 10.42 -18.48 -14.78
C LEU A 197 10.05 -18.31 -13.30
N ILE A 198 9.99 -17.08 -12.79
CA ILE A 198 9.59 -16.81 -11.40
C ILE A 198 8.15 -17.26 -11.16
N ALA A 199 7.22 -16.91 -12.05
CA ALA A 199 5.82 -17.34 -11.93
C ALA A 199 5.70 -18.87 -11.89
N GLY A 200 6.37 -19.58 -12.81
CA GLY A 200 6.42 -21.04 -12.81
C GLY A 200 7.04 -21.62 -11.53
N SER A 201 8.13 -21.01 -11.05
CA SER A 201 8.80 -21.43 -9.81
C SER A 201 7.90 -21.24 -8.58
N CYS A 202 7.14 -20.15 -8.51
CA CYS A 202 6.18 -19.91 -7.43
C CYS A 202 5.05 -20.94 -7.45
N ILE A 203 4.55 -21.32 -8.63
CA ILE A 203 3.51 -22.36 -8.76
C ILE A 203 4.05 -23.72 -8.30
N VAL A 204 5.24 -24.10 -8.75
CA VAL A 204 5.87 -25.37 -8.35
C VAL A 204 6.16 -25.38 -6.84
N ALA A 205 6.71 -24.29 -6.30
CA ALA A 205 6.96 -24.16 -4.86
C ALA A 205 5.67 -24.22 -4.05
N ALA A 206 4.62 -23.50 -4.46
CA ALA A 206 3.32 -23.54 -3.78
C ALA A 206 2.69 -24.93 -3.83
N PHE A 207 2.79 -25.64 -4.96
CA PHE A 207 2.32 -27.02 -5.07
C PHE A 207 3.10 -27.98 -4.17
N PHE A 208 4.43 -27.82 -4.09
CA PHE A 208 5.26 -28.61 -3.19
C PHE A 208 4.93 -28.35 -1.71
N MET A 209 4.82 -27.07 -1.32
CA MET A 209 4.41 -26.66 0.02
C MET A 209 3.06 -27.25 0.39
N TYR A 210 2.07 -27.12 -0.51
CA TYR A 210 0.74 -27.69 -0.35
C TYR A 210 0.78 -29.19 -0.06
N HIS A 211 1.59 -29.93 -0.82
CA HIS A 211 1.62 -31.39 -0.70
C HIS A 211 2.39 -31.88 0.53
N GLN A 212 3.45 -31.17 0.92
CA GLN A 212 4.35 -31.60 2.00
C GLN A 212 3.88 -31.13 3.38
N TYR A 213 3.33 -29.92 3.47
CA TYR A 213 3.02 -29.25 4.74
C TYR A 213 1.54 -28.90 4.89
N GLY A 214 0.73 -29.06 3.83
CA GLY A 214 -0.66 -28.62 3.83
C GLY A 214 -0.81 -27.12 3.55
N ILE A 215 -1.98 -26.58 3.90
CA ILE A 215 -2.26 -25.14 3.83
C ILE A 215 -2.67 -24.71 5.21
N ASP A 216 -1.75 -24.09 5.93
CA ASP A 216 -2.07 -23.55 7.25
C ASP A 216 -2.19 -22.02 7.21
N ASP A 217 -1.43 -21.30 6.37
CA ASP A 217 -1.37 -19.83 6.48
C ASP A 217 -1.13 -19.01 5.17
N PHE A 218 -2.00 -19.12 4.16
CA PHE A 218 -2.01 -18.14 3.04
C PHE A 218 -2.40 -16.71 3.47
N TYR A 219 -2.90 -16.55 4.69
CA TYR A 219 -3.65 -15.38 5.14
C TYR A 219 -2.81 -14.36 5.87
N ASP A 220 -1.68 -14.76 6.44
CA ASP A 220 -0.83 -13.84 7.19
C ASP A 220 -0.02 -12.93 6.27
N LYS A 221 -0.71 -11.89 5.79
CA LYS A 221 -0.12 -10.80 5.02
C LYS A 221 0.74 -9.88 5.88
N TRP A 222 0.47 -9.82 7.18
CA TRP A 222 1.09 -8.84 8.07
C TRP A 222 2.50 -9.27 8.44
N ASP A 223 2.67 -10.56 8.70
CA ASP A 223 3.96 -11.21 8.82
C ASP A 223 4.57 -11.56 7.46
N MET A 224 3.78 -11.74 6.39
CA MET A 224 4.25 -12.22 5.08
C MET A 224 4.79 -13.65 5.20
N SER A 225 3.88 -14.59 5.48
CA SER A 225 4.18 -16.03 5.45
C SER A 225 4.82 -16.47 4.13
N ILE A 226 5.45 -17.64 4.09
CA ILE A 226 6.09 -18.17 2.88
C ILE A 226 5.04 -18.33 1.77
N GLU A 227 3.87 -18.83 2.12
CA GLU A 227 2.71 -18.99 1.26
C GLU A 227 2.27 -17.65 0.66
N HIS A 228 2.14 -16.62 1.52
CA HIS A 228 1.76 -15.28 1.09
C HIS A 228 2.82 -14.67 0.16
N PHE A 229 4.10 -14.82 0.50
CA PHE A 229 5.22 -14.38 -0.33
C PHE A 229 5.21 -15.03 -1.73
N LEU A 230 4.98 -16.33 -1.82
CA LEU A 230 4.90 -17.06 -3.09
C LEU A 230 3.75 -16.53 -3.96
N VAL A 231 2.56 -16.35 -3.37
CA VAL A 231 1.38 -15.86 -4.09
C VAL A 231 1.58 -14.42 -4.56
N VAL A 232 2.09 -13.54 -3.70
CA VAL A 232 2.36 -12.14 -4.05
C VAL A 232 3.44 -12.03 -5.13
N THR A 233 4.49 -12.85 -5.06
CA THR A 233 5.55 -12.90 -6.07
C THR A 233 5.01 -13.41 -7.42
N LEU A 234 4.12 -14.41 -7.39
CA LEU A 234 3.39 -14.90 -8.55
C LEU A 234 2.53 -13.80 -9.18
N ILE A 235 1.66 -13.15 -8.39
CA ILE A 235 0.76 -12.08 -8.86
C ILE A 235 1.55 -10.93 -9.46
N THR A 236 2.65 -10.53 -8.81
CA THR A 236 3.55 -9.49 -9.32
C THR A 236 4.11 -9.88 -10.69
N SER A 237 4.67 -11.08 -10.80
CA SER A 237 5.29 -11.59 -12.02
C SER A 237 4.27 -11.69 -13.17
N VAL A 238 3.09 -12.24 -12.91
CA VAL A 238 1.98 -12.36 -13.87
C VAL A 238 1.48 -10.99 -14.30
N THR A 239 1.33 -10.05 -13.37
CA THR A 239 0.91 -8.68 -13.69
C THR A 239 1.90 -8.02 -14.66
N PHE A 240 3.21 -8.13 -14.41
CA PHE A 240 4.21 -7.61 -15.33
C PHE A 240 4.29 -8.39 -16.65
N ILE A 241 3.94 -9.68 -16.68
CA ILE A 241 3.77 -10.42 -17.94
C ILE A 241 2.64 -9.80 -18.77
N ILE A 242 1.47 -9.61 -18.17
CA ILE A 242 0.27 -9.10 -18.86
C ILE A 242 0.52 -7.69 -19.40
N VAL A 243 0.93 -6.75 -18.54
CA VAL A 243 1.10 -5.34 -18.93
C VAL A 243 2.25 -5.09 -19.91
N ARG A 244 3.18 -6.04 -20.05
CA ARG A 244 4.28 -5.96 -21.03
C ARG A 244 4.00 -6.70 -22.33
N SER A 245 3.05 -7.64 -22.32
CA SER A 245 2.70 -8.45 -23.50
C SER A 245 1.46 -7.94 -24.21
N VAL A 246 0.54 -7.30 -23.49
CA VAL A 246 -0.72 -6.77 -24.03
C VAL A 246 -0.58 -5.28 -24.31
N PRO A 247 -0.93 -4.78 -25.51
CA PRO A 247 -0.99 -3.35 -25.80
C PRO A 247 -1.89 -2.62 -24.80
N PHE A 248 -1.46 -1.45 -24.32
CA PHE A 248 -2.16 -0.70 -23.28
C PHE A 248 -3.62 -0.38 -23.65
N GLU A 249 -3.88 -0.14 -24.93
CA GLU A 249 -5.19 0.14 -25.49
C GLU A 249 -6.16 -1.05 -25.39
N ARG A 250 -5.64 -2.26 -25.19
CA ARG A 250 -6.43 -3.49 -25.02
C ARG A 250 -6.61 -3.90 -23.56
N LEU A 251 -5.95 -3.23 -22.62
CA LEU A 251 -6.10 -3.56 -21.21
C LEU A 251 -7.51 -3.20 -20.69
N PRO A 252 -8.16 -4.09 -19.93
CA PRO A 252 -9.50 -3.86 -19.40
C PRO A 252 -9.47 -2.75 -18.35
N LEU A 253 -10.56 -1.98 -18.24
CA LEU A 253 -10.72 -0.90 -17.27
C LEU A 253 -9.61 0.18 -17.31
N ARG A 254 -8.83 0.27 -18.40
CA ARG A 254 -7.62 1.13 -18.47
C ARG A 254 -7.85 2.57 -18.03
N LYS A 255 -9.00 3.16 -18.38
CA LYS A 255 -9.32 4.55 -18.04
C LYS A 255 -9.52 4.72 -16.53
N VAL A 256 -10.28 3.83 -15.91
CA VAL A 256 -10.59 3.87 -14.47
C VAL A 256 -9.35 3.55 -13.65
N ALA A 257 -8.63 2.47 -14.01
CA ALA A 257 -7.38 2.10 -13.36
C ALA A 257 -6.35 3.24 -13.47
N THR A 258 -6.14 3.82 -14.65
CA THR A 258 -5.19 4.94 -14.80
C THR A 258 -5.58 6.16 -13.96
N LEU A 259 -6.87 6.51 -13.90
CA LEU A 259 -7.36 7.59 -13.03
C LEU A 259 -6.99 7.34 -11.57
N TYR A 260 -7.25 6.13 -11.08
CA TYR A 260 -6.95 5.74 -9.71
C TYR A 260 -5.44 5.73 -9.44
N GLY A 261 -4.64 5.18 -10.36
CA GLY A 261 -3.18 5.16 -10.20
C GLY A 261 -2.53 6.54 -10.13
N GLN A 262 -2.96 7.45 -11.01
CA GLN A 262 -2.46 8.84 -11.07
C GLN A 262 -2.81 9.68 -9.85
N SER A 263 -3.84 9.27 -9.12
CA SER A 263 -4.35 9.93 -7.92
C SER A 263 -4.39 8.96 -6.73
N SER A 264 -3.47 7.99 -6.71
CA SER A 264 -3.47 6.87 -5.77
C SER A 264 -3.42 7.29 -4.31
N LEU A 265 -2.66 8.34 -3.98
CA LEU A 265 -2.62 8.89 -2.63
C LEU A 265 -3.99 9.46 -2.23
N THR A 266 -4.64 10.24 -3.11
CA THR A 266 -6.00 10.76 -2.86
C THR A 266 -7.02 9.63 -2.75
N PHE A 267 -6.91 8.62 -3.62
CA PHE A 267 -7.74 7.41 -3.56
C PHE A 267 -7.65 6.73 -2.20
N LEU A 268 -6.44 6.59 -1.65
CA LEU A 268 -6.22 5.92 -0.37
C LEU A 268 -7.04 6.54 0.77
N TYR A 269 -7.28 7.85 0.76
CA TYR A 269 -8.17 8.46 1.76
C TYR A 269 -9.64 8.44 1.34
N MET A 270 -9.93 8.75 0.07
CA MET A 270 -11.30 8.88 -0.41
C MET A 270 -12.09 7.57 -0.38
N HIS A 271 -11.44 6.43 -0.64
CA HIS A 271 -12.15 5.15 -0.61
C HIS A 271 -12.67 4.82 0.79
N LEU A 272 -11.92 5.16 1.86
CA LEU A 272 -12.36 4.95 3.24
C LEU A 272 -13.63 5.74 3.58
N ILE A 273 -13.73 7.00 3.13
CA ILE A 273 -14.96 7.79 3.34
C ILE A 273 -16.15 7.10 2.69
N VAL A 274 -16.02 6.74 1.43
CA VAL A 274 -17.12 6.14 0.68
C VAL A 274 -17.54 4.81 1.30
N LEU A 275 -16.56 3.96 1.63
CA LEU A 275 -16.81 2.67 2.25
C LEU A 275 -17.49 2.80 3.61
N ASN A 276 -17.07 3.76 4.45
CA ASN A 276 -17.72 3.99 5.74
C ASN A 276 -19.14 4.51 5.59
N LEU A 277 -19.40 5.47 4.70
CA LEU A 277 -20.75 6.00 4.48
C LEU A 277 -21.71 4.93 3.95
N ILE A 278 -21.30 4.18 2.94
CA ILE A 278 -22.11 3.10 2.36
C ILE A 278 -22.23 1.94 3.34
N GLY A 279 -21.14 1.61 4.04
CA GLY A 279 -21.10 0.54 5.02
C GLY A 279 -22.07 0.77 6.16
N VAL A 280 -22.07 1.96 6.78
CA VAL A 280 -23.05 2.31 7.82
C VAL A 280 -24.48 2.15 7.29
N ALA A 281 -24.78 2.68 6.11
CA ALA A 281 -26.12 2.59 5.53
C ALA A 281 -26.56 1.15 5.27
N LEU A 282 -25.66 0.30 4.77
CA LEU A 282 -25.98 -1.09 4.42
C LEU A 282 -25.94 -2.03 5.63
N THR A 283 -25.13 -1.76 6.66
CA THR A 283 -25.14 -2.55 7.90
C THR A 283 -26.47 -2.46 8.64
N LEU A 284 -27.26 -1.41 8.43
CA LEU A 284 -28.61 -1.29 9.00
C LEU A 284 -29.62 -2.28 8.40
N VAL A 285 -29.35 -2.81 7.21
CA VAL A 285 -30.23 -3.72 6.48
C VAL A 285 -29.58 -5.08 6.17
N ALA A 286 -28.26 -5.20 6.37
CA ALA A 286 -27.50 -6.41 6.14
C ALA A 286 -27.66 -7.42 7.29
N SER A 287 -27.92 -8.66 6.93
CA SER A 287 -27.95 -9.80 7.86
C SER A 287 -27.29 -11.03 7.23
N LYS A 288 -26.95 -12.02 8.06
CA LYS A 288 -26.46 -13.33 7.58
C LYS A 288 -27.44 -14.01 6.61
N GLU A 289 -28.74 -13.72 6.76
CA GLU A 289 -29.82 -14.25 5.92
C GLU A 289 -29.96 -13.54 4.57
N THR A 290 -29.25 -12.42 4.38
CA THR A 290 -29.31 -11.60 3.16
C THR A 290 -27.91 -11.43 2.52
N PRO A 291 -27.20 -12.53 2.18
CA PRO A 291 -25.82 -12.48 1.70
C PRO A 291 -25.67 -11.67 0.40
N TYR A 292 -26.74 -11.54 -0.40
CA TYR A 292 -26.73 -10.76 -1.63
C TYR A 292 -26.46 -9.26 -1.41
N ILE A 293 -26.76 -8.73 -0.21
CA ILE A 293 -26.50 -7.32 0.15
C ILE A 293 -25.00 -7.00 0.10
N GLN A 294 -24.13 -7.99 0.34
CA GLN A 294 -22.69 -7.82 0.21
C GLN A 294 -22.27 -7.45 -1.23
N TYR A 295 -22.86 -8.11 -2.23
CA TYR A 295 -22.57 -7.80 -3.63
C TYR A 295 -23.11 -6.42 -4.04
N ILE A 296 -24.27 -6.04 -3.51
CA ILE A 296 -24.81 -4.68 -3.67
C ILE A 296 -23.83 -3.66 -3.07
N TRP A 297 -23.31 -3.93 -1.86
CA TRP A 297 -22.29 -3.09 -1.24
C TRP A 297 -21.05 -2.95 -2.11
N TYR A 298 -20.56 -4.03 -2.71
CA TYR A 298 -19.38 -3.97 -3.60
C TYR A 298 -19.65 -3.05 -4.80
N VAL A 299 -20.78 -3.24 -5.48
CA VAL A 299 -21.15 -2.45 -6.66
C VAL A 299 -21.32 -0.98 -6.30
N LEU A 300 -22.06 -0.67 -5.23
CA LEU A 300 -22.26 0.71 -4.78
C LEU A 300 -20.95 1.37 -4.34
N SER A 301 -20.05 0.62 -3.71
CA SER A 301 -18.72 1.11 -3.33
C SER A 301 -17.88 1.47 -4.55
N TYR A 302 -17.86 0.62 -5.58
CA TYR A 302 -17.15 0.93 -6.82
C TYR A 302 -17.69 2.19 -7.49
N ILE A 303 -19.01 2.31 -7.58
CA ILE A 303 -19.69 3.47 -8.16
C ILE A 303 -19.38 4.73 -7.35
N GLY A 304 -19.55 4.65 -6.03
CA GLY A 304 -19.32 5.76 -5.10
C GLY A 304 -17.88 6.25 -5.15
N VAL A 305 -16.91 5.33 -5.10
CA VAL A 305 -15.48 5.68 -5.15
C VAL A 305 -15.13 6.29 -6.50
N TYR A 306 -15.67 5.76 -7.61
CA TYR A 306 -15.45 6.34 -8.93
C TYR A 306 -15.93 7.78 -9.02
N PHE A 307 -17.17 8.06 -8.57
CA PHE A 307 -17.70 9.42 -8.60
C PHE A 307 -16.99 10.35 -7.62
N ALA A 308 -16.68 9.89 -6.40
CA ALA A 308 -15.91 10.65 -5.42
C ALA A 308 -14.52 11.03 -5.95
N MET A 309 -13.83 10.09 -6.60
CA MET A 309 -12.54 10.34 -7.24
C MET A 309 -12.65 11.31 -8.41
N LYS A 310 -13.68 11.17 -9.25
CA LYS A 310 -13.92 12.10 -10.36
C LYS A 310 -14.22 13.52 -9.88
N TRP A 311 -14.97 13.63 -8.77
CA TRP A 311 -15.29 14.90 -8.13
C TRP A 311 -14.04 15.55 -7.54
N ILE A 312 -13.31 14.87 -6.65
CA ILE A 312 -12.16 15.45 -5.96
C ILE A 312 -11.04 15.82 -6.95
N THR A 313 -10.79 15.00 -7.98
CA THR A 313 -9.78 15.32 -9.00
C THR A 313 -10.17 16.51 -9.88
N GLY A 314 -11.46 16.84 -9.97
CA GLY A 314 -11.96 18.06 -10.60
C GLY A 314 -11.85 19.30 -9.71
N VAL A 315 -11.65 19.14 -8.40
CA VAL A 315 -11.47 20.28 -7.47
C VAL A 315 -10.11 20.91 -7.69
N ARG A 316 -10.08 22.24 -7.82
CA ARG A 316 -8.83 22.99 -8.00
C ARG A 316 -7.92 22.82 -6.77
N THR A 317 -6.62 22.61 -7.02
CA THR A 317 -5.62 22.59 -5.95
C THR A 317 -5.53 23.96 -5.25
N SER A 318 -5.35 23.92 -3.94
CA SER A 318 -5.27 25.11 -3.11
C SER A 318 -3.97 25.86 -3.37
N THR A 319 -4.08 27.17 -3.59
CA THR A 319 -2.92 28.06 -3.75
C THR A 319 -2.12 28.20 -2.46
N TRP A 320 -2.78 28.08 -1.30
CA TRP A 320 -2.12 28.11 0.00
C TRP A 320 -1.14 26.95 0.17
N MET A 321 -1.49 25.77 -0.35
CA MET A 321 -0.67 24.57 -0.30
C MET A 321 0.58 24.62 -1.20
N LYS A 322 0.79 25.71 -1.95
CA LYS A 322 2.07 25.95 -2.63
C LYS A 322 3.15 26.51 -1.69
N LYS A 323 2.76 27.03 -0.52
CA LYS A 323 3.68 27.59 0.48
C LYS A 323 4.17 26.48 1.40
N GLU A 324 5.48 26.39 1.61
CA GLU A 324 6.08 25.45 2.56
C GLU A 324 5.52 25.61 3.97
N SER A 325 5.31 26.86 4.41
CA SER A 325 4.76 27.15 5.74
C SER A 325 3.38 26.54 5.96
N ALA A 326 2.55 26.41 4.94
CA ALA A 326 1.25 25.75 5.05
C ALA A 326 1.40 24.27 5.44
N TRP A 327 2.39 23.59 4.85
CA TRP A 327 2.68 22.19 5.15
C TRP A 327 3.28 22.02 6.53
N ILE A 328 4.18 22.92 6.95
CA ILE A 328 4.73 22.92 8.31
C ILE A 328 3.62 23.07 9.34
N ILE A 329 2.69 24.01 9.14
CA ILE A 329 1.54 24.21 10.03
C ILE A 329 0.67 22.96 10.08
N LEU A 330 0.30 22.38 8.92
CA LEU A 330 -0.52 21.17 8.89
C LEU A 330 0.18 19.98 9.56
N LEU A 331 1.48 19.79 9.32
CA LEU A 331 2.24 18.75 9.99
C LEU A 331 2.29 18.96 11.51
N ALA A 332 2.50 20.20 11.97
CA ALA A 332 2.46 20.51 13.40
C ALA A 332 1.09 20.16 14.02
N VAL A 333 0.00 20.44 13.31
CA VAL A 333 -1.35 19.99 13.73
C VAL A 333 -1.42 18.46 13.80
N VAL A 334 -0.95 17.76 12.78
CA VAL A 334 -0.95 16.28 12.74
C VAL A 334 -0.16 15.68 13.91
N PHE A 335 1.00 16.26 14.26
CA PHE A 335 1.79 15.83 15.42
C PHE A 335 1.10 16.13 16.76
N ALA A 336 0.31 17.20 16.84
CA ALA A 336 -0.42 17.55 18.05
C ALA A 336 -1.69 16.70 18.25
N MET A 337 -2.26 16.14 17.18
CA MET A 337 -3.55 15.42 17.24
C MET A 337 -3.58 14.23 18.22
N PRO A 338 -2.58 13.33 18.27
CA PRO A 338 -2.59 12.22 19.23
C PRO A 338 -2.64 12.68 20.69
N LEU A 339 -2.16 13.89 21.00
CA LEU A 339 -2.22 14.44 22.37
C LEU A 339 -3.66 14.64 22.85
N ILE A 340 -4.64 14.77 21.94
CA ILE A 340 -6.07 14.82 22.31
C ILE A 340 -6.50 13.51 22.98
N THR A 341 -5.96 12.37 22.54
CA THR A 341 -6.30 11.05 23.10
C THR A 341 -5.77 10.86 24.52
N LEU A 342 -4.67 11.56 24.90
CA LEU A 342 -4.19 11.58 26.28
C LEU A 342 -5.18 12.25 27.23
N TYR A 343 -5.88 13.28 26.76
CA TYR A 343 -6.84 13.99 27.57
C TYR A 343 -8.12 13.17 27.77
N ASN A 344 -8.60 12.53 26.71
CA ASN A 344 -9.80 11.68 26.77
C ASN A 344 -9.79 10.65 25.64
N GLU A 345 -9.71 9.36 26.01
CA GLU A 345 -9.71 8.26 25.05
C GLU A 345 -10.98 8.19 24.19
N ASN A 346 -12.13 8.68 24.66
CA ASN A 346 -13.36 8.72 23.87
C ASN A 346 -13.25 9.66 22.66
N LEU A 347 -12.23 10.53 22.61
CA LEU A 347 -11.98 11.44 21.50
C LEU A 347 -11.14 10.81 20.36
N LYS A 348 -10.80 9.51 20.44
CA LYS A 348 -10.12 8.78 19.35
C LYS A 348 -10.83 8.95 18.00
N VAL A 349 -12.16 8.95 17.98
CA VAL A 349 -12.97 9.16 16.78
C VAL A 349 -12.71 10.53 16.13
N ILE A 350 -12.56 11.59 16.94
CA ILE A 350 -12.25 12.93 16.43
C ILE A 350 -10.89 12.92 15.75
N VAL A 351 -9.89 12.29 16.37
CA VAL A 351 -8.55 12.16 15.80
C VAL A 351 -8.58 11.40 14.48
N SER A 352 -9.33 10.29 14.38
CA SER A 352 -9.48 9.54 13.13
C SER A 352 -10.14 10.38 12.02
N ILE A 353 -11.24 11.08 12.33
CA ILE A 353 -11.95 11.93 11.35
C ILE A 353 -11.08 13.10 10.90
N SER A 354 -10.43 13.79 11.84
CA SER A 354 -9.51 14.88 11.52
C SER A 354 -8.33 14.39 10.67
N GLY A 355 -7.82 13.19 10.94
CA GLY A 355 -6.72 12.58 10.20
C GLY A 355 -7.14 12.31 8.76
N LEU A 356 -8.34 11.78 8.59
CA LEU A 356 -8.94 11.55 7.28
C LEU A 356 -9.13 12.85 6.48
N LEU A 357 -9.70 13.90 7.10
CA LEU A 357 -9.97 15.17 6.42
C LEU A 357 -8.68 15.92 6.05
N ILE A 358 -7.74 16.04 6.98
CA ILE A 358 -6.42 16.66 6.73
C ILE A 358 -5.66 15.82 5.68
N GLY A 359 -5.70 14.50 5.81
CA GLY A 359 -5.09 13.56 4.89
C GLY A 359 -5.60 13.72 3.45
N ILE A 360 -6.91 13.83 3.23
CA ILE A 360 -7.49 14.12 1.90
C ILE A 360 -6.97 15.46 1.38
N PHE A 361 -6.97 16.49 2.21
CA PHE A 361 -6.54 17.81 1.81
C PHE A 361 -5.06 17.82 1.40
N MET A 362 -4.17 17.20 2.18
CA MET A 362 -2.76 17.05 1.86
C MET A 362 -2.55 16.16 0.63
N ALA A 363 -3.25 15.03 0.55
CA ALA A 363 -3.18 14.07 -0.55
C ALA A 363 -3.69 14.63 -1.88
N HIS A 364 -4.66 15.54 -1.87
CA HIS A 364 -5.10 16.24 -3.07
C HIS A 364 -4.07 17.27 -3.55
N ASN A 365 -3.36 17.89 -2.62
CA ASN A 365 -2.43 18.98 -2.91
C ASN A 365 -0.96 18.54 -3.02
N TYR A 366 -0.59 17.30 -2.74
CA TYR A 366 0.80 16.83 -2.66
C TYR A 366 1.68 17.15 -3.87
N LYS A 367 1.10 17.29 -5.07
CA LYS A 367 1.84 17.67 -6.28
C LYS A 367 2.45 19.07 -6.18
N SER A 368 1.98 19.94 -5.28
CA SER A 368 2.56 21.26 -5.02
C SER A 368 3.87 21.22 -4.23
N ILE A 369 4.18 20.11 -3.53
CA ILE A 369 5.44 19.93 -2.80
C ILE A 369 6.63 20.16 -3.73
N LYS A 370 6.51 19.76 -4.99
CA LYS A 370 7.57 19.95 -5.98
C LYS A 370 7.96 21.43 -6.16
N ASP A 371 7.06 22.37 -5.88
CA ASP A 371 7.22 23.82 -6.13
C ASP A 371 7.82 24.56 -4.91
N PHE A 372 8.14 23.84 -3.83
CA PHE A 372 8.74 24.38 -2.62
C PHE A 372 10.12 24.99 -2.87
N PRO A 373 10.39 26.25 -2.44
CA PRO A 373 11.69 26.89 -2.60
C PRO A 373 12.89 26.06 -2.11
N SER A 374 12.79 25.41 -0.96
CA SER A 374 13.81 24.53 -0.37
C SER A 374 14.11 23.32 -1.26
N LEU A 375 13.08 22.68 -1.82
CA LEU A 375 13.23 21.58 -2.76
C LEU A 375 13.76 22.04 -4.12
N GLN A 376 13.32 23.21 -4.60
CA GLN A 376 13.81 23.80 -5.84
C GLN A 376 15.31 24.13 -5.76
N LYS A 377 15.81 24.55 -4.59
CA LYS A 377 17.26 24.68 -4.37
C LYS A 377 17.97 23.35 -4.61
N LEU A 378 17.50 22.25 -4.03
CA LEU A 378 18.10 20.91 -4.22
C LEU A 378 18.08 20.41 -5.67
N LEU A 379 17.10 20.83 -6.48
CA LEU A 379 17.08 20.54 -7.92
C LEU A 379 18.20 21.27 -8.66
N ASN A 380 18.53 22.49 -8.23
CA ASN A 380 19.47 23.37 -8.90
C ASN A 380 20.92 23.19 -8.41
N THR A 381 21.15 22.62 -7.22
CA THR A 381 22.51 22.41 -6.67
C THR A 381 23.28 21.26 -7.34
N ASN A 382 22.61 20.39 -8.12
CA ASN A 382 23.19 19.19 -8.72
C ASN A 382 23.10 19.16 -10.26
N ARG A 383 22.90 20.33 -10.89
CA ARG A 383 23.17 20.55 -12.32
C ARG A 383 24.47 21.32 -12.43
#